data_AF-A0A6A7CAQ0-F1
#
_entry.id   AF-A0A6A7CAQ0-F1
#
_cell.length_a   1.000
_cell.length_b   1.000
_cell.length_c   1.000
_cell.angle_alpha   90.00
_cell.angle_beta   90.00
_cell.angle_gamma   90.00
#
_symmetry.space_group_name_H-M   'P 1'
#
loop_
_entity.id
_entity.type
_entity.pdbx_description
1 polymer ?
#
loop_
_entity_poly.entity_id
_entity_poly.type
_entity_poly.pdbx_seq_one_letter_code
_entity_poly.pdbx_strand_id
1 'polypeptide(L)'
;RHGLRLDAAQRDWHLSTPVPYDPPLTYSGWSQSRALGERIADLLPDSDAEHPYQILIHSSPYTRCIETSVGIASGLISSRRHPHSKKATLRVDEFLGEWLNPVYYEHITPPPPSHMMLAAAKATLLRNETIDEYIPSVTAARSSSSRLWTRSASTSTTTGSGTIAPLVRSRSITATADLPPSTESILRPDGDHYIAPVPQYAISVTGPIPKGYFTHARERCVDVDMAWNSSREPLDWGDGGQYGESWASMQRRFRRGLAKLVQYYSEEAIQPTVVILVTHGAGCNALIGALTGQPVLVDVGMGSLTLAERK
;
A
#
# COMPACT_ATOMS: atom_id res chain seq x y z
N ARG A 1 -2.41 10.83 3.54
CA ARG A 1 -2.44 11.09 2.07
C ARG A 1 -1.86 9.89 1.32
N HIS A 2 -2.29 9.61 0.09
CA HIS A 2 -1.65 8.59 -0.76
C HIS A 2 -0.12 8.76 -0.88
N GLY A 3 0.59 7.70 -1.25
CA GLY A 3 2.05 7.67 -1.43
C GLY A 3 2.56 8.39 -2.69
N LEU A 4 3.87 8.28 -2.94
CA LEU A 4 4.56 8.83 -4.11
C LEU A 4 4.05 8.23 -5.43
N ARG A 5 3.66 9.10 -6.37
CA ARG A 5 3.03 8.72 -7.65
C ARG A 5 4.03 8.55 -8.79
N LEU A 6 3.70 7.67 -9.73
CA LEU A 6 4.52 7.38 -10.90
C LEU A 6 4.67 8.61 -11.82
N ASP A 7 3.61 9.39 -12.00
CA ASP A 7 3.62 10.58 -12.86
C ASP A 7 4.47 11.74 -12.31
N ALA A 8 4.66 11.80 -11.00
CA ALA A 8 5.61 12.73 -10.37
C ALA A 8 7.07 12.33 -10.66
N ALA A 9 7.33 11.03 -10.86
CA ALA A 9 8.64 10.51 -11.19
C ALA A 9 8.93 10.47 -12.70
N GLN A 10 7.88 10.27 -13.52
CA GLN A 10 7.96 10.16 -14.98
C GLN A 10 7.11 11.27 -15.62
N ARG A 11 7.76 12.33 -16.09
CA ARG A 11 7.08 13.54 -16.59
C ARG A 11 6.21 13.29 -17.82
N ASP A 12 6.57 12.29 -18.62
CA ASP A 12 5.88 11.84 -19.83
C ASP A 12 4.83 10.76 -19.55
N TRP A 13 4.57 10.40 -18.29
CA TRP A 13 3.58 9.37 -17.93
C TRP A 13 2.23 9.59 -18.60
N HIS A 14 1.75 10.84 -18.61
CA HIS A 14 0.48 11.22 -19.20
C HIS A 14 0.34 10.91 -20.71
N LEU A 15 1.46 10.78 -21.43
CA LEU A 15 1.51 10.39 -22.84
C LEU A 15 1.48 8.88 -23.05
N SER A 16 1.79 8.10 -22.01
CA SER A 16 1.97 6.64 -22.07
C SER A 16 0.73 5.85 -21.65
N THR A 17 -0.35 6.52 -21.22
CA THR A 17 -1.54 5.88 -20.65
C THR A 17 -2.84 6.50 -21.17
N PRO A 18 -3.90 5.72 -21.37
CA PRO A 18 -5.23 6.25 -21.66
C PRO A 18 -5.92 6.88 -20.44
N VAL A 19 -5.35 6.73 -19.23
CA VAL A 19 -5.93 7.22 -17.97
C VAL A 19 -4.97 8.15 -17.20
N PRO A 20 -4.55 9.28 -17.80
CA PRO A 20 -3.51 10.16 -17.22
C PRO A 20 -3.92 10.78 -15.87
N TYR A 21 -5.22 10.85 -15.56
CA TYR A 21 -5.78 11.37 -14.31
C TYR A 21 -5.61 10.42 -13.11
N ASP A 22 -5.32 9.13 -13.35
CA ASP A 22 -5.21 8.11 -12.31
C ASP A 22 -3.86 7.36 -12.31
N PRO A 23 -2.74 8.08 -12.06
CA PRO A 23 -1.44 7.44 -11.96
C PRO A 23 -1.36 6.48 -10.76
N PRO A 24 -0.67 5.34 -10.91
CA PRO A 24 -0.34 4.46 -9.80
C PRO A 24 0.78 5.05 -8.93
N LEU A 25 1.11 4.36 -7.85
CA LEU A 25 2.30 4.61 -7.04
C LEU A 25 3.57 4.17 -7.77
N THR A 26 4.67 4.81 -7.39
CA THR A 26 6.00 4.23 -7.60
C THR A 26 6.25 3.08 -6.62
N TYR A 27 7.26 2.25 -6.87
CA TYR A 27 7.70 1.25 -5.90
C TYR A 27 8.12 1.90 -4.57
N SER A 28 8.80 3.05 -4.58
CA SER A 28 9.09 3.79 -3.35
C SER A 28 7.83 4.30 -2.64
N GLY A 29 6.81 4.72 -3.39
CA GLY A 29 5.49 5.05 -2.84
C GLY A 29 4.82 3.86 -2.17
N TRP A 30 4.92 2.67 -2.75
CA TRP A 30 4.44 1.42 -2.15
C TRP A 30 5.18 1.07 -0.86
N SER A 31 6.52 1.10 -0.87
CA SER A 31 7.35 0.87 0.32
C SER A 31 7.05 1.89 1.41
N GLN A 32 6.80 3.16 1.04
CA GLN A 32 6.37 4.20 1.96
C GLN A 32 5.03 3.85 2.63
N SER A 33 4.04 3.38 1.87
CA SER A 33 2.75 2.97 2.43
C SER A 33 2.86 1.78 3.37
N ARG A 34 3.75 0.81 3.06
CA ARG A 34 4.04 -0.31 3.96
C ARG A 34 4.66 0.15 5.27
N ALA A 35 5.71 0.98 5.21
CA ALA A 35 6.34 1.53 6.41
C ALA A 35 5.36 2.34 7.26
N LEU A 36 4.42 3.05 6.61
CA LEU A 36 3.34 3.75 7.31
C LEU A 36 2.42 2.78 8.05
N GLY A 37 2.06 1.64 7.46
CA GLY A 37 1.29 0.59 8.12
C GLY A 37 1.99 0.01 9.35
N GLU A 38 3.29 -0.27 9.25
CA GLU A 38 4.11 -0.72 10.38
C GLU A 38 4.11 0.32 11.51
N ARG A 39 4.24 1.61 11.17
CA ARG A 39 4.17 2.69 12.15
C ARG A 39 2.79 2.87 12.77
N ILE A 40 1.70 2.67 12.02
CA ILE A 40 0.34 2.70 12.57
C ILE A 40 0.18 1.55 13.58
N ALA A 41 0.72 0.36 13.29
CA ALA A 41 0.71 -0.75 14.24
C ALA A 41 1.37 -0.39 15.58
N ASP A 42 2.47 0.36 15.55
CA ASP A 42 3.16 0.82 16.77
C ASP A 42 2.35 1.84 17.59
N LEU A 43 1.36 2.50 16.98
CA LEU A 43 0.46 3.45 17.65
C LEU A 43 -0.78 2.79 18.23
N LEU A 44 -1.09 1.55 17.82
CA LEU A 44 -2.22 0.82 18.37
C LEU A 44 -1.92 0.43 19.83
N PRO A 45 -2.94 0.38 20.70
CA PRO A 45 -2.74 -0.16 22.04
C PRO A 45 -2.27 -1.62 21.97
N ASP A 46 -1.89 -2.23 23.08
CA ASP A 46 -1.63 -3.67 23.08
C ASP A 46 -2.96 -4.42 22.92
N SER A 47 -3.05 -5.28 21.90
CA SER A 47 -4.26 -6.05 21.60
C SER A 47 -4.43 -7.17 22.61
N ASP A 48 -5.61 -7.28 23.22
CA ASP A 48 -5.99 -8.51 23.93
C ASP A 48 -6.28 -9.62 22.92
N ALA A 49 -5.75 -10.82 23.14
CA ALA A 49 -5.94 -11.95 22.21
C ALA A 49 -7.43 -12.34 22.04
N GLU A 50 -8.26 -12.02 23.04
CA GLU A 50 -9.72 -12.24 23.00
C GLU A 50 -10.45 -11.21 22.14
N HIS A 51 -9.88 -10.02 21.93
CA HIS A 51 -10.51 -8.89 21.24
C HIS A 51 -9.58 -8.29 20.16
N PRO A 52 -9.35 -9.01 19.04
CA PRO A 52 -8.47 -8.54 17.99
C PRO A 52 -8.96 -7.24 17.38
N TYR A 53 -8.03 -6.36 17.00
CA TYR A 53 -8.35 -5.08 16.40
C TYR A 53 -9.16 -5.24 15.12
N GLN A 54 -10.25 -4.47 15.05
CA GLN A 54 -10.98 -4.26 13.81
C GLN A 54 -10.45 -3.02 13.15
N ILE A 55 -9.59 -3.24 12.15
CA ILE A 55 -8.99 -2.20 11.34
C ILE A 55 -9.81 -2.06 10.07
N LEU A 56 -10.35 -0.87 9.88
CA LEU A 56 -11.14 -0.53 8.71
C LEU A 56 -10.43 0.55 7.89
N ILE A 57 -10.27 0.31 6.60
CA ILE A 57 -9.67 1.26 5.67
C ILE A 57 -10.76 1.74 4.70
N HIS A 58 -11.03 3.04 4.70
CA HIS A 58 -11.82 3.70 3.66
C HIS A 58 -10.89 4.39 2.69
N SER A 59 -10.99 4.05 1.41
CA SER A 59 -10.12 4.57 0.36
C SER A 59 -10.90 5.34 -0.69
N SER A 60 -10.29 6.43 -1.16
CA SER A 60 -10.64 7.02 -2.45
C SER A 60 -10.55 5.98 -3.59
N PRO A 61 -11.37 6.07 -4.65
CA PRO A 61 -11.36 5.11 -5.76
C PRO A 61 -10.18 5.27 -6.73
N TYR A 62 -9.27 6.22 -6.51
CA TYR A 62 -8.08 6.40 -7.35
C TYR A 62 -7.07 5.27 -7.08
N THR A 63 -6.42 4.76 -8.14
CA THR A 63 -5.45 3.66 -8.10
C THR A 63 -4.37 3.89 -7.04
N ARG A 64 -3.76 5.08 -7.01
CA ARG A 64 -2.76 5.45 -5.98
C ARG A 64 -3.26 5.34 -4.54
N CYS A 65 -4.54 5.58 -4.29
CA CYS A 65 -5.14 5.46 -2.95
C CYS A 65 -5.44 3.99 -2.60
N ILE A 66 -5.89 3.21 -3.57
CA ILE A 66 -6.09 1.77 -3.41
C ILE A 66 -4.76 1.06 -3.13
N GLU A 67 -3.72 1.33 -3.91
CA GLU A 67 -2.38 0.79 -3.69
C GLU A 67 -1.80 1.24 -2.34
N THR A 68 -2.01 2.50 -1.95
CA THR A 68 -1.63 2.98 -0.62
C THR A 68 -2.33 2.19 0.48
N SER A 69 -3.64 1.94 0.32
CA SER A 69 -4.46 1.21 1.30
C SER A 69 -4.00 -0.23 1.49
N VAL A 70 -3.72 -0.93 0.39
CA VAL A 70 -3.17 -2.29 0.44
C VAL A 70 -1.76 -2.29 1.02
N GLY A 71 -0.93 -1.29 0.68
CA GLY A 71 0.39 -1.10 1.27
C GLY A 71 0.34 -0.95 2.79
N ILE A 72 -0.54 -0.08 3.30
CA ILE A 72 -0.78 0.12 4.74
C ILE A 72 -1.21 -1.19 5.41
N ALA A 73 -2.19 -1.90 4.85
CA ALA A 73 -2.64 -3.19 5.38
C ALA A 73 -1.50 -4.23 5.43
N SER A 74 -0.64 -4.25 4.42
CA SER A 74 0.53 -5.14 4.39
C SER A 74 1.53 -4.85 5.49
N GLY A 75 1.74 -3.57 5.83
CA GLY A 75 2.60 -3.15 6.92
C GLY A 75 2.02 -3.51 8.29
N LEU A 76 0.72 -3.30 8.47
CA LEU A 76 0.00 -3.63 9.70
C LEU A 76 0.15 -5.11 10.07
N ILE A 77 -0.08 -6.01 9.11
CA ILE A 77 -0.02 -7.46 9.34
C ILE A 77 1.42 -7.99 9.36
N SER A 78 2.36 -7.24 8.81
CA SER A 78 3.79 -7.56 8.96
C SER A 78 4.30 -7.24 10.37
N SER A 79 3.63 -6.36 11.11
CA SER A 79 4.06 -5.98 12.45
C SER A 79 3.94 -7.17 13.41
N ARG A 80 5.04 -7.47 14.09
CA ARG A 80 5.09 -8.55 15.10
C ARG A 80 4.44 -8.18 16.42
N ARG A 81 4.07 -6.91 16.59
CA ARG A 81 3.43 -6.41 17.82
C ARG A 81 2.03 -7.00 18.01
N HIS A 82 1.34 -7.30 16.91
CA HIS A 82 -0.02 -7.85 16.91
C HIS A 82 -0.05 -9.15 16.12
N PRO A 83 0.42 -10.26 16.70
CA PRO A 83 0.47 -11.54 16.03
C PRO A 83 -0.91 -12.11 15.70
N HIS A 84 -2.02 -11.53 16.13
CA HIS A 84 -3.35 -12.00 15.74
C HIS A 84 -4.15 -10.94 14.96
N SER A 85 -3.45 -10.01 14.28
CA SER A 85 -4.13 -9.01 13.47
C SER A 85 -4.87 -9.68 12.31
N LYS A 86 -6.19 -9.56 12.29
CA LYS A 86 -7.00 -9.98 11.13
C LYS A 86 -6.67 -9.09 9.93
N LYS A 87 -7.02 -9.58 8.74
CA LYS A 87 -7.00 -8.75 7.52
C LYS A 87 -7.76 -7.45 7.77
N ALA A 88 -7.22 -6.34 7.27
CA ALA A 88 -7.94 -5.07 7.32
C ALA A 88 -9.11 -5.12 6.33
N THR A 89 -10.29 -4.67 6.75
CA THR A 89 -11.42 -4.52 5.82
C THR A 89 -11.18 -3.26 4.97
N LEU A 90 -11.25 -3.38 3.64
CA LEU A 90 -11.13 -2.26 2.72
C LEU A 90 -12.48 -1.92 2.11
N ARG A 91 -12.90 -0.68 2.31
CA ARG A 91 -14.07 -0.04 1.72
C ARG A 91 -13.62 1.07 0.78
N VAL A 92 -14.32 1.22 -0.35
CA VAL A 92 -14.00 2.25 -1.34
C VAL A 92 -15.14 3.25 -1.40
N ASP A 93 -14.81 4.52 -1.18
CA ASP A 93 -15.78 5.59 -0.98
C ASP A 93 -15.55 6.73 -1.97
N GLU A 94 -16.61 7.06 -2.72
CA GLU A 94 -16.54 8.10 -3.74
C GLU A 94 -16.23 9.48 -3.14
N PHE A 95 -16.82 9.81 -1.99
CA PHE A 95 -16.63 11.12 -1.33
C PHE A 95 -15.20 11.42 -0.91
N LEU A 96 -14.33 10.41 -0.84
CA LEU A 96 -12.88 10.57 -0.62
C LEU A 96 -12.11 10.89 -1.92
N GLY A 97 -12.82 11.05 -3.04
CA GLY A 97 -12.31 11.46 -4.35
C GLY A 97 -11.57 12.80 -4.33
N GLU A 98 -10.66 12.98 -5.30
CA GLU A 98 -9.86 14.19 -5.49
C GLU A 98 -10.74 15.44 -5.66
N TRP A 99 -10.16 16.61 -5.38
CA TRP A 99 -10.78 17.88 -5.75
C TRP A 99 -10.67 18.10 -7.27
N LEU A 100 -11.81 18.09 -7.97
CA LEU A 100 -11.86 18.17 -9.42
C LEU A 100 -11.74 19.62 -9.97
N ASN A 101 -10.63 20.29 -9.62
CA ASN A 101 -10.30 21.64 -10.07
C ASN A 101 -9.86 21.64 -11.55
N PRO A 102 -10.49 22.45 -12.43
CA PRO A 102 -10.13 22.51 -13.86
C PRO A 102 -8.65 22.81 -14.13
N VAL A 103 -8.01 23.67 -13.30
CA VAL A 103 -6.59 24.03 -13.47
C VAL A 103 -5.68 22.81 -13.31
N TYR A 104 -6.06 21.87 -12.44
CA TYR A 104 -5.27 20.65 -12.23
C TYR A 104 -5.31 19.70 -13.43
N TYR A 105 -6.37 19.74 -14.25
CA TYR A 105 -6.56 18.87 -15.41
C TYR A 105 -6.42 19.63 -16.73
N GLU A 106 -5.82 20.82 -16.74
CA GLU A 106 -5.73 21.65 -17.96
C GLU A 106 -4.98 20.96 -19.11
N HIS A 107 -4.02 20.11 -18.78
CA HIS A 107 -3.13 19.45 -19.76
C HIS A 107 -3.38 17.95 -19.91
N ILE A 108 -4.40 17.40 -19.26
CA ILE A 108 -4.75 15.98 -19.30
C ILE A 108 -6.26 15.78 -19.37
N THR A 109 -6.71 14.65 -19.89
CA THR A 109 -8.15 14.33 -19.82
C THR A 109 -8.59 14.25 -18.35
N PRO A 110 -9.69 14.94 -17.95
CA PRO A 110 -10.20 14.83 -16.59
C PRO A 110 -10.75 13.42 -16.31
N PRO A 111 -10.86 13.03 -15.03
CA PRO A 111 -11.41 11.74 -14.67
C PRO A 111 -12.88 11.62 -15.09
N PRO A 112 -13.36 10.40 -15.37
CA PRO A 112 -14.78 10.14 -15.56
C PRO A 112 -15.56 10.37 -14.25
N PRO A 113 -16.90 10.36 -14.30
CA PRO A 113 -17.72 10.43 -13.09
C PRO A 113 -17.29 9.43 -12.02
N SER A 114 -17.42 9.84 -10.76
CA SER A 114 -16.92 9.12 -9.59
C SER A 114 -17.44 7.67 -9.48
N HIS A 115 -18.68 7.39 -9.87
CA HIS A 115 -19.20 6.03 -9.91
C HIS A 115 -18.47 5.11 -10.91
N MET A 116 -17.96 5.64 -12.03
CA MET A 116 -17.13 4.87 -12.97
C MET A 116 -15.74 4.63 -12.40
N MET A 117 -15.18 5.62 -11.69
CA MET A 117 -13.92 5.44 -10.94
C MET A 117 -14.08 4.33 -9.88
N LEU A 118 -15.18 4.33 -9.13
CA LEU A 118 -15.49 3.28 -8.15
C LEU A 118 -15.59 1.91 -8.80
N ALA A 119 -16.28 1.80 -9.94
CA ALA A 119 -16.40 0.55 -10.68
C ALA A 119 -15.03 0.05 -11.17
N ALA A 120 -14.18 0.93 -11.69
CA ALA A 120 -12.83 0.59 -12.14
C ALA A 120 -11.93 0.15 -10.97
N ALA A 121 -12.02 0.82 -9.82
CA ALA A 121 -11.30 0.44 -8.60
C ALA A 121 -11.71 -0.96 -8.12
N LYS A 122 -13.01 -1.23 -8.02
CA LYS A 122 -13.56 -2.54 -7.65
C LYS A 122 -13.17 -3.62 -8.65
N ALA A 123 -13.20 -3.33 -9.95
CA ALA A 123 -12.75 -4.26 -10.97
C ALA A 123 -11.26 -4.61 -10.80
N THR A 124 -10.41 -3.63 -10.49
CA THR A 124 -8.97 -3.85 -10.21
C THR A 124 -8.78 -4.70 -8.97
N LEU A 125 -9.55 -4.45 -7.91
CA LEU A 125 -9.53 -5.25 -6.68
C LEU A 125 -10.01 -6.69 -6.87
N LEU A 126 -10.75 -7.00 -7.93
CA LEU A 126 -11.16 -8.37 -8.29
C LEU A 126 -10.14 -9.10 -9.19
N ARG A 127 -9.21 -8.39 -9.84
CA ARG A 127 -8.26 -9.02 -10.78
C ARG A 127 -7.30 -9.92 -10.03
N ASN A 128 -7.12 -11.15 -10.51
CA ASN A 128 -6.06 -12.02 -10.03
C ASN A 128 -4.93 -11.97 -11.06
N GLU A 129 -3.75 -11.54 -10.62
CA GLU A 129 -2.53 -11.56 -11.44
C GLU A 129 -1.65 -12.72 -10.99
N THR A 130 -1.11 -13.47 -11.94
CA THR A 130 -0.18 -14.57 -11.66
C THR A 130 1.16 -14.01 -11.18
N ILE A 131 1.70 -14.67 -10.15
CA ILE A 131 2.97 -14.37 -9.50
C ILE A 131 4.04 -15.15 -10.27
N ASP A 132 4.46 -14.63 -11.42
CA ASP A 132 5.28 -15.42 -12.36
C ASP A 132 6.77 -15.50 -11.95
N GLU A 133 7.28 -14.62 -11.09
CA GLU A 133 8.73 -14.47 -10.84
C GLU A 133 9.11 -14.15 -9.39
N TYR A 134 8.62 -14.93 -8.42
CA TYR A 134 8.96 -14.72 -7.01
C TYR A 134 9.48 -15.98 -6.33
N ILE A 135 10.56 -15.82 -5.56
CA ILE A 135 10.91 -16.82 -4.54
C ILE A 135 10.00 -16.53 -3.34
N PRO A 136 9.26 -17.51 -2.80
CA PRO A 136 8.64 -17.35 -1.49
C PRO A 136 9.77 -16.97 -0.54
N SER A 137 9.66 -15.85 0.17
CA SER A 137 10.66 -15.44 1.16
C SER A 137 10.68 -16.51 2.26
N VAL A 138 11.48 -17.56 2.06
CA VAL A 138 11.68 -18.62 3.02
C VAL A 138 12.14 -17.92 4.28
N THR A 139 11.37 -18.14 5.34
CA THR A 139 11.72 -17.76 6.69
C THR A 139 13.22 -17.94 6.86
N ALA A 140 13.93 -16.88 7.23
CA ALA A 140 15.28 -16.97 7.73
C ALA A 140 15.24 -17.85 8.99
N ALA A 141 15.23 -19.16 8.77
CA ALA A 141 15.35 -20.17 9.79
C ALA A 141 16.76 -20.02 10.37
N ARG A 142 16.79 -20.05 11.70
CA ARG A 142 17.93 -19.72 12.54
C ARG A 142 19.16 -20.57 12.17
N SER A 143 20.34 -19.94 12.25
CA SER A 143 21.70 -20.50 12.38
C SER A 143 22.46 -20.91 11.10
N SER A 144 23.39 -20.05 10.66
CA SER A 144 24.80 -20.32 10.95
C SER A 144 25.58 -19.00 11.07
N SER A 145 26.35 -18.88 12.14
CA SER A 145 27.26 -17.78 12.38
C SER A 145 28.40 -17.85 11.36
N SER A 146 28.47 -16.93 10.40
CA SER A 146 29.72 -16.66 9.69
C SER A 146 30.11 -15.20 9.87
N ARG A 147 30.81 -14.97 10.98
CA ARG A 147 31.60 -13.76 11.24
C ARG A 147 32.64 -13.65 10.12
N LEU A 148 32.39 -12.85 9.10
CA LEU A 148 33.30 -12.73 7.96
C LEU A 148 34.50 -11.81 8.22
N TRP A 149 34.53 -11.04 9.30
CA TRP A 149 35.67 -10.19 9.63
C TRP A 149 36.33 -10.64 10.92
N THR A 150 37.26 -11.60 10.80
CA THR A 150 38.29 -11.82 11.80
C THR A 150 39.64 -11.58 11.14
N ARG A 151 40.28 -10.48 11.53
CA ARG A 151 41.65 -10.12 11.17
C ARG A 151 42.59 -11.01 11.98
N SER A 152 43.32 -11.92 11.32
CA SER A 152 44.39 -12.67 11.96
C SER A 152 45.75 -12.12 11.53
N ALA A 153 46.51 -11.70 12.54
CA ALA A 153 47.91 -11.36 12.44
C ALA A 153 48.80 -12.62 12.48
N SER A 154 50.05 -12.41 12.06
CA SER A 154 51.29 -13.13 12.36
C SER A 154 51.85 -14.18 11.35
N THR A 155 52.93 -13.73 10.69
CA THR A 155 54.33 -14.22 10.80
C THR A 155 54.77 -15.58 10.22
N SER A 156 55.56 -15.50 9.13
CA SER A 156 56.76 -16.32 8.72
C SER A 156 56.59 -17.85 8.51
N THR A 157 57.24 -18.57 7.59
CA THR A 157 58.54 -18.47 6.90
C THR A 157 58.58 -19.48 5.74
N THR A 158 59.33 -19.18 4.65
CA THR A 158 60.03 -20.09 3.68
C THR A 158 59.21 -21.16 2.92
N THR A 159 59.40 -21.50 1.64
CA THR A 159 60.50 -21.49 0.66
C THR A 159 59.86 -21.85 -0.70
N GLY A 160 60.40 -21.37 -1.83
CA GLY A 160 60.18 -22.06 -3.11
C GLY A 160 59.90 -21.17 -4.33
N SER A 161 60.90 -21.13 -5.20
CA SER A 161 60.95 -20.50 -6.52
C SER A 161 59.85 -20.96 -7.50
N GLY A 162 59.39 -20.06 -8.38
CA GLY A 162 58.96 -20.44 -9.73
C GLY A 162 57.68 -19.80 -10.26
N THR A 163 57.88 -18.86 -11.18
CA THR A 163 57.11 -18.63 -12.43
C THR A 163 55.66 -18.10 -12.39
N ILE A 164 55.46 -17.07 -13.22
CA ILE A 164 54.22 -16.37 -13.53
C ILE A 164 53.39 -17.21 -14.52
N ALA A 165 52.11 -17.45 -14.22
CA ALA A 165 51.09 -17.83 -15.20
C ALA A 165 49.69 -17.37 -14.73
N PRO A 166 48.84 -16.78 -15.58
CA PRO A 166 47.49 -16.39 -15.22
C PRO A 166 46.55 -17.59 -15.37
N LEU A 167 45.83 -17.97 -14.33
CA LEU A 167 44.75 -18.95 -14.47
C LEU A 167 43.40 -18.24 -14.50
N VAL A 168 42.90 -18.03 -15.72
CA VAL A 168 41.48 -17.84 -15.98
C VAL A 168 40.74 -19.07 -15.44
N ARG A 169 39.84 -18.89 -14.48
CA ARG A 169 38.88 -19.93 -14.10
C ARG A 169 37.47 -19.38 -14.06
N SER A 170 36.89 -19.28 -15.25
CA SER A 170 35.44 -19.31 -15.42
C SER A 170 34.91 -20.62 -14.84
N ARG A 171 33.95 -20.55 -13.93
CA ARG A 171 33.13 -21.70 -13.52
C ARG A 171 31.69 -21.42 -13.91
N SER A 172 31.32 -21.92 -15.08
CA SER A 172 29.95 -22.24 -15.45
C SER A 172 29.56 -23.48 -14.64
N ILE A 173 28.49 -23.38 -13.85
CA ILE A 173 27.92 -24.52 -13.14
C ILE A 173 26.56 -24.78 -13.78
N THR A 174 26.53 -25.68 -14.76
CA THR A 174 25.28 -26.21 -15.30
C THR A 174 24.80 -27.27 -14.32
N ALA A 175 23.84 -26.92 -13.47
CA ALA A 175 23.11 -27.90 -12.67
C ALA A 175 21.84 -28.28 -13.44
N THR A 176 21.92 -29.37 -14.20
CA THR A 176 20.73 -30.12 -14.64
C THR A 176 20.19 -30.82 -13.40
N ALA A 177 19.18 -30.23 -12.78
CA ALA A 177 18.37 -30.89 -11.76
C ALA A 177 16.96 -31.04 -12.35
N ASP A 178 16.52 -32.29 -12.43
CA ASP A 178 15.19 -32.69 -12.84
C ASP A 178 14.12 -31.86 -12.11
N LEU A 179 13.20 -31.27 -12.88
CA LEU A 179 12.04 -30.55 -12.36
C LEU A 179 11.12 -31.56 -11.65
N PRO A 180 10.85 -31.40 -10.33
CA PRO A 180 9.74 -32.12 -9.73
C PRO A 180 8.42 -31.55 -10.30
N PRO A 181 7.35 -32.35 -10.37
CA PRO A 181 6.07 -31.87 -10.85
C PRO A 181 5.61 -30.71 -9.96
N SER A 182 5.02 -29.70 -10.61
CA SER A 182 4.34 -28.54 -10.05
C SER A 182 3.81 -28.80 -8.66
N THR A 183 4.64 -28.50 -7.66
CA THR A 183 4.25 -28.62 -6.27
C THR A 183 3.55 -27.32 -5.99
N GLU A 184 2.21 -27.39 -5.97
CA GLU A 184 1.39 -26.51 -5.15
C GLU A 184 1.93 -26.58 -3.71
N SER A 185 2.99 -25.83 -3.46
CA SER A 185 3.42 -25.50 -2.12
C SER A 185 2.45 -24.43 -1.64
N ILE A 186 1.25 -24.90 -1.31
CA ILE A 186 0.39 -24.31 -0.31
C ILE A 186 1.25 -24.18 0.95
N LEU A 187 2.02 -23.09 1.05
CA LEU A 187 2.45 -22.59 2.33
C LEU A 187 1.15 -22.19 3.03
N ARG A 188 0.56 -23.13 3.77
CA ARG A 188 -0.18 -22.77 4.97
C ARG A 188 0.81 -21.96 5.79
N PRO A 189 0.60 -20.66 6.01
CA PRO A 189 1.49 -19.92 6.86
C PRO A 189 1.18 -20.40 8.28
N ASP A 190 2.04 -21.22 8.86
CA ASP A 190 2.10 -21.44 10.32
C ASP A 190 2.63 -20.18 11.03
N GLY A 191 2.18 -19.00 10.59
CA GLY A 191 2.59 -17.71 11.10
C GLY A 191 1.61 -16.65 10.64
N ASP A 192 0.96 -16.00 11.60
CA ASP A 192 -0.02 -14.92 11.40
C ASP A 192 0.57 -13.62 10.80
N HIS A 193 1.79 -13.65 10.25
CA HIS A 193 2.52 -12.49 9.74
C HIS A 193 2.65 -12.51 8.22
N TYR A 194 2.39 -11.36 7.61
CA TYR A 194 2.59 -11.18 6.18
C TYR A 194 4.09 -11.04 5.84
N ILE A 195 4.55 -11.81 4.85
CA ILE A 195 5.90 -11.69 4.30
C ILE A 195 5.78 -11.28 2.84
N ALA A 196 6.34 -10.12 2.48
CA ALA A 196 6.33 -9.65 1.11
C ALA A 196 7.25 -10.54 0.24
N PRO A 197 6.87 -10.81 -1.02
CA PRO A 197 7.75 -11.48 -1.96
C PRO A 197 8.97 -10.61 -2.25
N VAL A 198 10.06 -11.21 -2.74
CA VAL A 198 11.28 -10.49 -3.17
C VAL A 198 11.54 -10.84 -4.63
N PRO A 199 11.66 -9.87 -5.56
CA PRO A 199 11.86 -10.18 -6.97
C PRO A 199 13.32 -10.59 -7.18
N GLN A 200 13.57 -11.38 -8.22
CA GLN A 200 14.92 -11.80 -8.58
C GLN A 200 15.72 -10.74 -9.37
N TYR A 201 15.11 -9.57 -9.64
CA TYR A 201 15.71 -8.48 -10.40
C TYR A 201 15.77 -7.19 -9.59
N ALA A 202 16.64 -6.26 -10.02
CA ALA A 202 16.76 -4.95 -9.41
C ALA A 202 15.50 -4.10 -9.67
N ILE A 203 14.87 -3.59 -8.61
CA ILE A 203 13.67 -2.76 -8.71
C ILE A 203 14.07 -1.29 -8.74
N SER A 204 13.53 -0.54 -9.70
CA SER A 204 13.66 0.92 -9.68
C SER A 204 12.74 1.53 -8.63
N VAL A 205 13.29 2.34 -7.73
CA VAL A 205 12.52 3.04 -6.68
C VAL A 205 11.51 4.05 -7.25
N THR A 206 11.79 4.61 -8.42
CA THR A 206 10.90 5.51 -9.18
C THR A 206 10.09 4.79 -10.25
N GLY A 207 10.29 3.48 -10.40
CA GLY A 207 9.54 2.64 -11.33
C GLY A 207 8.18 2.22 -10.77
N PRO A 208 7.39 1.49 -11.57
CA PRO A 208 6.11 0.94 -11.13
C PRO A 208 6.29 -0.12 -10.04
N ILE A 209 5.21 -0.42 -9.32
CA ILE A 209 5.16 -1.57 -8.42
C ILE A 209 5.40 -2.85 -9.26
N PRO A 210 6.27 -3.78 -8.80
CA PRO A 210 6.48 -5.06 -9.48
C PRO A 210 5.17 -5.82 -9.70
N LYS A 211 5.00 -6.45 -10.87
CA LYS A 211 3.78 -7.19 -11.22
C LYS A 211 3.44 -8.24 -10.17
N GLY A 212 2.18 -8.38 -9.78
CA GLY A 212 1.76 -9.35 -8.76
C GLY A 212 2.06 -8.97 -7.30
N TYR A 213 2.87 -7.94 -7.00
CA TYR A 213 3.07 -7.50 -5.60
C TYR A 213 1.79 -7.02 -4.95
N PHE A 214 1.07 -6.16 -5.67
CA PHE A 214 -0.20 -5.60 -5.22
C PHE A 214 -1.20 -6.72 -4.94
N THR A 215 -1.38 -7.63 -5.89
CA THR A 215 -2.27 -8.79 -5.81
C THR A 215 -1.92 -9.69 -4.61
N HIS A 216 -0.64 -10.04 -4.46
CA HIS A 216 -0.16 -10.87 -3.36
C HIS A 216 -0.44 -10.24 -1.99
N ALA A 217 -0.19 -8.93 -1.85
CA ALA A 217 -0.45 -8.19 -0.63
C ALA A 217 -1.94 -8.06 -0.35
N ARG A 218 -2.75 -7.71 -1.35
CA ARG A 218 -4.21 -7.61 -1.25
C ARG A 218 -4.80 -8.91 -0.73
N GLU A 219 -4.50 -10.03 -1.36
CA GLU A 219 -5.07 -11.33 -0.99
C GLU A 219 -4.72 -11.77 0.43
N ARG A 220 -3.50 -11.46 0.90
CA ARG A 220 -3.06 -11.86 2.23
C ARG A 220 -3.45 -10.88 3.32
N CYS A 221 -3.60 -9.60 2.99
CA CYS A 221 -3.66 -8.54 3.99
C CYS A 221 -4.99 -7.81 4.07
N VAL A 222 -5.83 -7.93 3.05
CA VAL A 222 -7.05 -7.13 2.92
C VAL A 222 -8.25 -8.05 2.68
N ASP A 223 -9.34 -7.74 3.37
CA ASP A 223 -10.67 -8.23 3.04
C ASP A 223 -11.46 -7.11 2.36
N VAL A 224 -11.75 -7.24 1.08
CA VAL A 224 -12.39 -6.17 0.31
C VAL A 224 -13.90 -6.30 0.43
N ASP A 225 -14.54 -5.30 1.04
CA ASP A 225 -15.99 -5.24 1.13
C ASP A 225 -16.56 -4.79 -0.23
N MET A 226 -16.77 -5.75 -1.12
CA MET A 226 -17.25 -5.50 -2.48
C MET A 226 -18.70 -5.00 -2.52
N ALA A 227 -19.50 -5.36 -1.51
CA ALA A 227 -20.89 -4.93 -1.38
C ALA A 227 -21.00 -3.47 -0.91
N TRP A 228 -19.99 -2.97 -0.20
CA TRP A 228 -19.96 -1.59 0.28
C TRP A 228 -20.17 -0.56 -0.82
N ASN A 229 -21.11 0.37 -0.60
CA ASN A 229 -21.30 1.51 -1.46
C ASN A 229 -21.82 2.72 -0.66
N SER A 230 -20.90 3.61 -0.28
CA SER A 230 -21.24 4.80 0.49
C SER A 230 -22.01 5.86 -0.29
N SER A 231 -21.98 5.86 -1.64
CA SER A 231 -22.58 6.92 -2.45
C SER A 231 -24.07 6.70 -2.76
N ARG A 232 -24.60 5.52 -2.41
CA ARG A 232 -25.99 5.12 -2.69
C ARG A 232 -26.79 4.98 -1.41
N GLU A 233 -28.11 5.01 -1.56
CA GLU A 233 -29.01 4.62 -0.48
C GLU A 233 -28.71 3.19 0.00
N PRO A 234 -28.82 2.90 1.31
CA PRO A 234 -29.33 3.79 2.37
C PRO A 234 -28.30 4.76 2.96
N LEU A 235 -27.03 4.70 2.55
CA LEU A 235 -25.94 5.47 3.18
C LEU A 235 -25.89 6.93 2.69
N ASP A 236 -25.76 7.13 1.37
CA ASP A 236 -25.72 8.45 0.71
C ASP A 236 -24.68 9.42 1.32
N TRP A 237 -23.46 8.95 1.61
CA TRP A 237 -22.39 9.78 2.18
C TRP A 237 -21.91 10.86 1.20
N GLY A 238 -22.09 10.62 -0.09
CA GLY A 238 -21.81 11.54 -1.18
C GLY A 238 -21.07 10.89 -2.34
N ASP A 239 -21.15 11.54 -3.50
CA ASP A 239 -20.33 11.23 -4.67
C ASP A 239 -18.89 11.76 -4.51
N GLY A 240 -18.06 11.59 -5.53
CA GLY A 240 -16.67 12.09 -5.56
C GLY A 240 -16.49 13.50 -6.14
N GLY A 241 -17.55 14.30 -6.19
CA GLY A 241 -17.53 15.62 -6.83
C GLY A 241 -17.69 15.55 -8.35
N GLN A 242 -17.78 16.74 -8.95
CA GLN A 242 -17.94 16.94 -10.40
C GLN A 242 -16.81 17.81 -10.94
N TYR A 243 -16.47 17.66 -12.22
CA TYR A 243 -15.47 18.51 -12.85
C TYR A 243 -15.87 19.98 -12.77
N GLY A 244 -14.96 20.84 -12.29
CA GLY A 244 -15.29 22.24 -11.98
C GLY A 244 -15.76 22.47 -10.55
N GLU A 245 -15.66 21.48 -9.66
CA GLU A 245 -16.05 21.61 -8.26
C GLU A 245 -15.31 22.78 -7.58
N SER A 246 -16.05 23.68 -6.93
CA SER A 246 -15.45 24.76 -6.16
C SER A 246 -14.83 24.23 -4.85
N TRP A 247 -13.82 24.92 -4.34
CA TRP A 247 -13.21 24.61 -3.04
C TRP A 247 -14.25 24.44 -1.91
N ALA A 248 -15.21 25.36 -1.83
CA ALA A 248 -16.27 25.32 -0.82
C ALA A 248 -17.23 24.15 -1.01
N SER A 249 -17.46 23.70 -2.25
CA SER A 249 -18.25 22.50 -2.53
C SER A 249 -17.52 21.23 -2.08
N MET A 250 -16.24 21.12 -2.42
CA MET A 250 -15.39 20.01 -2.01
C MET A 250 -15.33 19.89 -0.47
N GLN A 251 -15.11 21.01 0.22
CA GLN A 251 -15.11 21.06 1.69
C GLN A 251 -16.43 20.57 2.30
N ARG A 252 -17.58 20.98 1.74
CA ARG A 252 -18.91 20.51 2.18
C ARG A 252 -19.10 19.01 1.94
N ARG A 253 -18.66 18.50 0.79
CA ARG A 253 -18.72 17.07 0.45
C ARG A 253 -17.94 16.23 1.45
N PHE A 254 -16.69 16.58 1.74
CA PHE A 254 -15.86 15.88 2.72
C PHE A 254 -16.43 15.97 4.14
N ARG A 255 -16.91 17.14 4.56
CA ARG A 255 -17.53 17.32 5.89
C ARG A 255 -18.79 16.47 6.05
N ARG A 256 -19.67 16.45 5.04
CA ARG A 256 -20.89 15.63 5.04
C ARG A 256 -20.55 14.14 5.10
N GLY A 257 -19.62 13.68 4.25
CA GLY A 257 -19.20 12.28 4.20
C GLY A 257 -18.57 11.84 5.52
N LEU A 258 -17.68 12.66 6.11
CA LEU A 258 -17.10 12.37 7.43
C LEU A 258 -18.15 12.33 8.53
N ALA A 259 -19.10 13.27 8.55
CA ALA A 259 -20.17 13.27 9.56
C ALA A 259 -21.04 12.01 9.47
N LYS A 260 -21.44 11.60 8.25
CA LYS A 260 -22.20 10.36 8.04
C LYS A 260 -21.40 9.10 8.37
N LEU A 261 -20.10 9.09 8.06
CA LEU A 261 -19.18 8.00 8.44
C LEU A 261 -19.11 7.83 9.95
N VAL A 262 -18.88 8.93 10.69
CA VAL A 262 -18.79 8.90 12.15
C VAL A 262 -20.11 8.48 12.76
N GLN A 263 -21.24 8.99 12.25
CA GLN A 263 -22.57 8.60 12.68
C GLN A 263 -22.80 7.09 12.48
N TYR A 264 -22.53 6.58 11.29
CA TYR A 264 -22.71 5.17 10.95
C TYR A 264 -21.95 4.26 11.92
N TYR A 265 -20.65 4.48 12.12
CA TYR A 265 -19.87 3.65 13.06
C TYR A 265 -20.21 3.88 14.54
N SER A 266 -20.90 4.97 14.88
CA SER A 266 -21.38 5.17 16.25
C SER A 266 -22.65 4.38 16.56
N GLU A 267 -23.42 4.02 15.53
CA GLU A 267 -24.67 3.26 15.63
C GLU A 267 -24.47 1.75 15.41
N GLU A 268 -23.36 1.35 14.78
CA GLU A 268 -23.00 -0.05 14.56
C GLU A 268 -22.75 -0.81 15.87
N ALA A 269 -23.25 -2.05 15.94
CA ALA A 269 -23.12 -2.91 17.12
C ALA A 269 -21.65 -3.28 17.42
N ILE A 270 -20.82 -3.30 16.38
CA ILE A 270 -19.40 -3.61 16.46
C ILE A 270 -18.63 -2.39 15.97
N GLN A 271 -18.07 -1.63 16.91
CA GLN A 271 -17.31 -0.44 16.59
C GLN A 271 -15.89 -0.82 16.13
N PRO A 272 -15.42 -0.29 14.99
CA PRO A 272 -14.05 -0.50 14.57
C PRO A 272 -13.09 0.12 15.60
N THR A 273 -12.00 -0.56 15.89
CA THR A 273 -10.97 -0.01 16.78
C THR A 273 -10.28 1.18 16.13
N VAL A 274 -9.98 1.06 14.83
CA VAL A 274 -9.34 2.12 14.05
C VAL A 274 -9.96 2.22 12.68
N VAL A 275 -10.26 3.45 12.28
CA VAL A 275 -10.69 3.81 10.94
C VAL A 275 -9.58 4.62 10.26
N ILE A 276 -9.08 4.11 9.14
CA ILE A 276 -8.04 4.74 8.32
C ILE A 276 -8.69 5.32 7.07
N LEU A 277 -8.55 6.63 6.85
CA LEU A 277 -9.05 7.30 5.64
C LEU A 277 -7.89 7.58 4.68
N VAL A 278 -7.92 7.02 3.48
CA VAL A 278 -6.90 7.24 2.44
C VAL A 278 -7.44 8.13 1.32
N THR A 279 -6.91 9.35 1.24
CA THR A 279 -7.34 10.38 0.30
C THR A 279 -6.16 11.25 -0.19
N HIS A 280 -6.48 12.35 -0.87
CA HIS A 280 -5.58 13.29 -1.55
C HIS A 280 -5.22 14.48 -0.65
N GLY A 281 -4.33 15.36 -1.13
CA GLY A 281 -3.88 16.52 -0.34
C GLY A 281 -5.01 17.49 0.02
N ALA A 282 -5.86 17.84 -0.95
CA ALA A 282 -7.02 18.71 -0.72
C ALA A 282 -8.05 18.06 0.22
N GLY A 283 -8.30 16.75 0.05
CA GLY A 283 -9.16 15.96 0.92
C GLY A 283 -8.64 15.89 2.36
N CYS A 284 -7.34 15.74 2.57
CA CYS A 284 -6.74 15.76 3.90
C CYS A 284 -6.99 17.11 4.60
N ASN A 285 -6.80 18.23 3.89
CA ASN A 285 -7.13 19.56 4.44
C ASN A 285 -8.61 19.69 4.81
N ALA A 286 -9.52 19.18 3.97
CA ALA A 286 -10.94 19.19 4.26
C ALA A 286 -11.33 18.36 5.48
N LEU A 287 -10.72 17.18 5.65
CA LEU A 287 -10.93 16.32 6.82
C LEU A 287 -10.39 16.97 8.10
N ILE A 288 -9.17 17.51 8.07
CA ILE A 288 -8.59 18.22 9.21
C ILE A 288 -9.47 19.41 9.59
N GLY A 289 -9.92 20.19 8.60
CA GLY A 289 -10.79 21.34 8.86
C GLY A 289 -12.17 20.93 9.39
N ALA A 290 -12.71 19.79 8.95
CA ALA A 290 -13.95 19.24 9.48
C ALA A 290 -13.80 18.79 10.95
N LEU A 291 -12.68 18.15 11.31
CA LEU A 291 -12.41 17.67 12.66
C LEU A 291 -12.06 18.78 13.66
N THR A 292 -11.33 19.80 13.21
CA THR A 292 -10.90 20.92 14.06
C THR A 292 -11.92 22.06 14.14
N GLY A 293 -12.92 22.07 13.27
CA GLY A 293 -13.86 23.18 13.14
C GLY A 293 -13.24 24.47 12.59
N GLN A 294 -12.01 24.41 12.08
CA GLN A 294 -11.25 25.56 11.58
C GLN A 294 -10.85 25.35 10.11
N PRO A 295 -10.79 26.40 9.28
CA PRO A 295 -10.22 26.28 7.95
C PRO A 295 -8.72 25.95 8.07
N VAL A 296 -8.29 24.87 7.43
CA VAL A 296 -6.88 24.47 7.38
C VAL A 296 -6.41 24.48 5.94
N LEU A 297 -5.26 25.12 5.72
CA LEU A 297 -4.54 25.13 4.45
C LEU A 297 -3.06 24.85 4.72
N VAL A 298 -2.76 23.58 4.93
CA VAL A 298 -1.40 23.09 5.13
C VAL A 298 -0.98 22.20 3.96
N ASP A 299 0.31 22.22 3.63
CA ASP A 299 0.86 21.25 2.69
C ASP A 299 0.97 19.88 3.38
N VAL A 300 0.08 18.98 2.99
CA VAL A 300 0.02 17.62 3.54
C VAL A 300 0.88 16.72 2.66
N GLY A 301 2.10 16.38 3.09
CA GLY A 301 3.03 15.54 2.31
C GLY A 301 2.47 14.18 1.89
N MET A 302 2.97 13.60 0.79
CA MET A 302 2.59 12.24 0.36
C MET A 302 3.03 11.19 1.38
N GLY A 303 2.21 10.15 1.61
CA GLY A 303 2.45 9.13 2.63
C GLY A 303 2.46 9.64 4.08
N SER A 304 1.93 10.83 4.32
CA SER A 304 1.75 11.38 5.67
C SER A 304 0.54 10.78 6.38
N LEU A 305 0.61 10.79 7.71
CA LEU A 305 -0.43 10.36 8.64
C LEU A 305 -0.91 11.56 9.46
N THR A 306 -2.23 11.73 9.55
CA THR A 306 -2.89 12.60 10.52
C THR A 306 -3.72 11.71 11.44
N LEU A 307 -3.54 11.86 12.75
CA LEU A 307 -4.26 11.11 13.76
C LEU A 307 -5.27 12.00 14.46
N ALA A 308 -6.48 11.49 14.66
CA ALA A 308 -7.50 12.10 15.51
C ALA A 308 -8.04 11.01 16.45
N GLU A 309 -8.21 11.37 17.72
CA GLU A 309 -8.73 10.47 18.75
C GLU A 309 -10.12 10.96 19.16
N ARG A 310 -11.07 10.03 19.25
CA ARG A 310 -12.40 10.31 19.79
C ARG A 310 -12.27 10.34 21.32
N LYS A 311 -12.57 11.50 21.92
CA LYS A 311 -12.70 11.64 23.37
C LYS A 311 -14.08 11.20 23.85
#